data_AF-A0A9R0XRQ8-F1
#
_entry.id   AF-A0A9R0XRQ8-F1
#
_cell.length_a   1.000
_cell.length_b   1.000
_cell.length_c   1.000
_cell.angle_alpha   90.00
_cell.angle_beta   90.00
_cell.angle_gamma   90.00
#
_symmetry.space_group_name_H-M   'P 1'
#
loop_
_entity.id
_entity.type
_entity.pdbx_description
1 polymer ?
#
loop_
_entity_poly.entity_id
_entity_poly.type
_entity_poly.pdbx_seq_one_letter_code
_entity_poly.pdbx_strand_id
1 'polypeptide(L)'
;MADPMVPEQSYEDAVGSAEEARLWDVVTADCLDFDAWTALIEETERIAESNILKIRKVYDAFLAEFPLCFGYWKKYADHEGHLDGVNKVFEVYERAVLAVTYSVDIWCNYCQFAISTYNDPDVIRRLFDRGLAYVGTDYRSNTLWDEYIKYEESLQAWSHLAVVYTRILEHPIQQLDRYFNCLKELTATRSLSEILTAEETSMYCLTVENSAAVLDGEAHPNDVEKTAEPEVSSSTEAEDKAKYISIREELYTKAKEYESKISSFEHAIRRPYFHVKPLDKPELENWHSYLDFIEREEDINKVCYFSSISHHIFV
;
A
#
# COMPACT_ATOMS: atom_id res chain seq x y z
N MET A 1 26.04 51.24 -37.07
CA MET A 1 25.20 51.00 -35.88
C MET A 1 24.64 49.60 -36.04
N ALA A 2 25.23 48.63 -35.36
CA ALA A 2 24.69 47.28 -35.31
C ALA A 2 23.62 47.28 -34.22
N ASP A 3 22.43 46.79 -34.55
CA ASP A 3 21.34 46.56 -33.60
C ASP A 3 21.84 45.64 -32.47
N PRO A 4 21.49 45.89 -31.21
CA PRO A 4 21.76 44.91 -30.17
C PRO A 4 20.83 43.71 -30.43
N MET A 5 21.41 42.56 -30.79
CA MET A 5 20.67 41.29 -30.77
C MET A 5 20.10 41.12 -29.36
N VAL A 6 18.78 41.25 -29.24
CA VAL A 6 18.05 40.80 -28.05
C VAL A 6 18.41 39.32 -27.86
N PRO A 7 18.84 38.87 -26.67
CA PRO A 7 19.25 37.49 -26.47
C PRO A 7 18.06 36.57 -26.77
N GLU A 8 18.23 35.55 -27.62
CA GLU A 8 17.19 34.56 -27.97
C GLU A 8 16.41 34.04 -26.75
N GLN A 9 17.11 33.83 -25.63
CA GLN A 9 16.53 33.46 -24.34
C GLN A 9 15.43 34.42 -23.85
N SER A 10 15.62 35.73 -24.00
CA SER A 10 14.62 36.72 -23.56
C SER A 10 13.35 36.69 -24.42
N TYR A 11 13.45 36.28 -25.68
CA TYR A 11 12.31 36.14 -26.57
C TYR A 11 11.58 34.82 -26.31
N GLU A 12 12.31 33.73 -26.10
CA GLU A 12 11.75 32.42 -25.73
C GLU A 12 11.00 32.47 -24.39
N ASP A 13 11.55 33.14 -23.38
CA ASP A 13 10.89 33.35 -22.08
C ASP A 13 9.60 34.17 -22.22
N ALA A 14 9.61 35.20 -23.07
CA ALA A 14 8.44 36.05 -23.32
C ALA A 14 7.34 35.31 -24.10
N VAL A 15 7.72 34.50 -25.08
CA VAL A 15 6.78 33.66 -25.85
C VAL A 15 6.18 32.57 -24.96
N GLY A 16 7.00 31.89 -24.14
CA GLY A 16 6.53 30.88 -23.19
C GLY A 16 5.58 31.47 -22.14
N SER A 17 5.88 32.66 -21.61
CA SER A 17 4.98 33.34 -20.68
C SER A 17 3.66 33.79 -21.33
N ALA A 18 3.63 34.08 -22.63
CA ALA A 18 2.40 34.44 -23.35
C ALA A 18 1.53 33.21 -23.65
N GLU A 19 2.15 32.09 -24.01
CA GLU A 19 1.45 30.82 -24.23
C GLU A 19 0.87 30.26 -22.91
N GLU A 20 1.64 30.31 -21.82
CA GLU A 20 1.16 29.97 -20.46
C GLU A 20 -0.11 30.78 -20.11
N ALA A 21 -0.11 32.09 -20.37
CA ALA A 21 -1.26 32.95 -20.09
C ALA A 21 -2.48 32.58 -20.97
N ARG A 22 -2.27 32.27 -22.25
CA ARG A 22 -3.34 31.81 -23.15
C ARG A 22 -3.94 30.49 -22.66
N LEU A 23 -3.12 29.55 -22.21
CA LEU A 23 -3.57 28.26 -21.68
C LEU A 23 -4.34 28.44 -20.35
N TRP A 24 -3.92 29.37 -19.49
CA TRP A 24 -4.69 29.76 -18.30
C TRP A 24 -6.09 30.28 -18.66
N ASP A 25 -6.24 31.09 -19.70
CA ASP A 25 -7.56 31.57 -20.15
C ASP A 25 -8.45 30.41 -20.63
N VAL A 26 -7.87 29.41 -21.30
CA VAL A 26 -8.61 28.22 -21.77
C VAL A 26 -9.13 27.40 -20.59
N VAL A 27 -8.26 27.04 -19.64
CA VAL A 27 -8.69 26.23 -18.47
C VAL A 27 -9.59 27.00 -17.51
N THR A 28 -9.54 28.34 -17.52
CA THR A 28 -10.47 29.16 -16.74
C THR A 28 -11.85 29.23 -17.42
N ALA A 29 -11.90 29.18 -18.76
CA ALA A 29 -13.14 29.14 -19.51
C ALA A 29 -13.83 27.77 -19.45
N ASP A 30 -13.04 26.69 -19.47
CA ASP A 30 -13.49 25.31 -19.29
C ASP A 30 -12.55 24.55 -18.35
N CYS A 31 -12.90 24.52 -17.06
CA CYS A 31 -12.07 23.89 -16.03
C CYS A 31 -12.08 22.36 -16.09
N LEU A 32 -12.98 21.76 -16.88
CA LEU A 32 -13.08 20.32 -17.07
C LEU A 32 -12.35 19.83 -18.34
N ASP A 33 -11.73 20.73 -19.11
CA ASP A 33 -10.89 20.37 -20.25
C ASP A 33 -9.54 19.83 -19.76
N PHE A 34 -9.48 18.52 -19.59
CA PHE A 34 -8.27 17.82 -19.16
C PHE A 34 -7.08 18.03 -20.11
N ASP A 35 -7.31 18.05 -21.43
CA ASP A 35 -6.22 18.20 -22.41
C ASP A 35 -5.65 19.62 -22.38
N ALA A 36 -6.48 20.65 -22.11
CA ALA A 36 -6.00 22.00 -21.87
C ALA A 36 -5.15 22.10 -20.60
N TRP A 37 -5.55 21.41 -19.52
CA TRP A 37 -4.76 21.35 -18.30
C TRP A 37 -3.42 20.64 -18.49
N THR A 38 -3.39 19.52 -19.20
CA THR A 38 -2.13 18.81 -19.46
C THR A 38 -1.17 19.67 -20.27
N ALA A 39 -1.67 20.37 -21.29
CA ALA A 39 -0.89 21.33 -22.07
C ALA A 39 -0.35 22.48 -21.20
N LEU A 40 -1.16 23.03 -20.29
CA LEU A 40 -0.72 24.07 -19.35
C LEU A 40 0.39 23.58 -18.42
N ILE A 41 0.25 22.37 -17.88
CA ILE A 41 1.26 21.74 -17.02
C ILE A 41 2.56 21.55 -17.79
N GLU A 42 2.51 20.94 -18.97
CA GLU A 42 3.69 20.70 -19.81
C GLU A 42 4.42 21.99 -20.16
N GLU A 43 3.69 23.03 -20.56
CA GLU A 43 4.27 24.34 -20.87
C GLU A 43 4.89 24.99 -19.63
N THR A 44 4.22 24.90 -18.48
CA THR A 44 4.73 25.45 -17.21
C THR A 44 5.99 24.72 -16.76
N GLU A 45 6.02 23.39 -16.83
CA GLU A 45 7.20 22.58 -16.51
C GLU A 45 8.39 22.95 -17.40
N ARG A 46 8.14 23.23 -18.68
CA ARG A 46 9.16 23.64 -19.65
C ARG A 46 9.79 25.01 -19.33
N ILE A 47 9.00 25.99 -18.88
CA ILE A 47 9.47 27.36 -18.65
C ILE A 47 9.86 27.65 -17.20
N ALA A 48 9.38 26.86 -16.25
CA ALA A 48 9.50 27.09 -14.82
C ALA A 48 10.52 26.17 -14.14
N GLU A 49 11.55 25.71 -14.87
CA GLU A 49 12.55 24.72 -14.38
C GLU A 49 13.16 25.06 -13.00
N SER A 50 13.20 26.34 -12.61
CA SER A 50 13.65 26.80 -11.28
C SER A 50 12.61 27.59 -10.48
N ASN A 51 11.38 27.73 -10.97
CA ASN A 51 10.32 28.53 -10.35
C ASN A 51 9.22 27.65 -9.75
N ILE A 52 9.49 27.14 -8.54
CA ILE A 52 8.55 26.28 -7.80
C ILE A 52 7.20 26.95 -7.55
N LEU A 53 7.13 28.29 -7.44
CA LEU A 53 5.86 28.99 -7.19
C LEU A 53 4.90 28.88 -8.39
N LYS A 54 5.42 28.88 -9.62
CA LYS A 54 4.60 28.65 -10.82
C LYS A 54 4.09 27.21 -10.88
N ILE A 55 4.97 26.25 -10.60
CA ILE A 55 4.62 24.82 -10.54
C ILE A 55 3.50 24.61 -9.51
N ARG A 56 3.67 25.09 -8.28
CA ARG A 56 2.64 25.04 -7.22
C ARG A 56 1.29 25.57 -7.69
N LYS A 57 1.29 26.76 -8.29
CA LYS A 57 0.05 27.41 -8.76
C LYS A 57 -0.71 26.54 -9.76
N VAL A 58 -0.02 25.99 -10.76
CA VAL A 58 -0.65 25.18 -11.81
C VAL A 58 -1.11 23.84 -11.26
N TYR A 59 -0.26 23.16 -10.48
CA TYR A 59 -0.60 21.86 -9.89
C TYR A 59 -1.72 21.96 -8.84
N ASP A 60 -1.71 22.98 -7.98
CA ASP A 60 -2.78 23.19 -6.99
C ASP A 60 -4.13 23.46 -7.67
N ALA A 61 -4.14 24.22 -8.77
CA ALA A 61 -5.36 24.49 -9.53
C ALA A 61 -5.85 23.24 -10.27
N PHE A 62 -4.96 22.53 -10.97
CA PHE A 62 -5.31 21.31 -11.68
C PHE A 62 -5.84 20.22 -10.74
N LEU A 63 -5.15 19.96 -9.61
CA LEU A 63 -5.52 18.92 -8.67
C LEU A 63 -6.75 19.27 -7.82
N ALA A 64 -7.20 20.53 -7.83
CA ALA A 64 -8.51 20.91 -7.29
C ALA A 64 -9.65 20.41 -8.19
N GLU A 65 -9.45 20.42 -9.50
CA GLU A 65 -10.44 19.94 -10.48
C GLU A 65 -10.33 18.43 -10.75
N PHE A 66 -9.10 17.89 -10.80
CA PHE A 66 -8.79 16.48 -11.06
C PHE A 66 -8.02 15.81 -9.92
N PRO A 67 -8.57 15.74 -8.69
CA PRO A 67 -7.88 15.20 -7.53
C PRO A 67 -7.51 13.73 -7.66
N LEU A 68 -8.26 12.96 -8.47
CA LEU A 68 -8.11 11.51 -8.63
C LEU A 68 -6.92 11.10 -9.52
N CYS A 69 -6.25 12.06 -10.15
CA CYS A 69 -5.09 11.82 -11.01
C CYS A 69 -3.79 11.62 -10.21
N PHE A 70 -3.64 10.48 -9.53
CA PHE A 70 -2.50 10.17 -8.66
C PHE A 70 -1.12 10.40 -9.31
N GLY A 71 -0.99 10.18 -10.62
CA GLY A 71 0.27 10.39 -11.35
C GLY A 71 0.76 11.83 -11.30
N TYR A 72 -0.16 12.81 -11.25
CA TYR A 72 0.19 14.23 -11.13
C TYR A 72 0.54 14.62 -9.70
N TRP A 73 -0.08 13.99 -8.69
CA TRP A 73 0.39 14.13 -7.30
C TRP A 73 1.84 13.69 -7.14
N LYS A 74 2.21 12.56 -7.74
CA LYS A 74 3.59 12.07 -7.75
C LYS A 74 4.54 13.05 -8.45
N LYS A 75 4.19 13.52 -9.66
CA LYS A 75 4.99 14.54 -10.36
C LYS A 75 5.16 15.82 -9.54
N TYR A 76 4.10 16.28 -8.88
CA TYR A 76 4.15 17.46 -8.02
C TYR A 76 5.12 17.27 -6.84
N ALA A 77 5.02 16.14 -6.15
CA ALA A 77 5.93 15.77 -5.07
C ALA A 77 7.39 15.70 -5.55
N ASP A 78 7.62 15.14 -6.76
CA ASP A 78 8.95 15.11 -7.36
C ASP A 78 9.48 16.53 -7.61
N HIS A 79 8.69 17.44 -8.20
CA HIS A 79 9.10 18.84 -8.40
C HIS A 79 9.46 19.57 -7.10
N GLU A 80 8.65 19.39 -6.05
CA GLU A 80 8.93 19.94 -4.71
C GLU A 80 10.26 19.43 -4.15
N GLY A 81 10.53 18.14 -4.32
CA GLY A 81 11.77 17.51 -3.85
C GLY A 81 13.01 18.04 -4.55
N HIS A 82 12.90 18.38 -5.83
CA HIS A 82 14.01 18.93 -6.61
C HIS A 82 14.28 20.43 -6.30
N LEU A 83 13.26 21.21 -5.94
CA LEU A 83 13.36 22.68 -5.89
C LEU A 83 13.28 23.34 -4.51
N ASP A 84 12.44 22.84 -3.58
CA ASP A 84 12.20 23.50 -2.27
C ASP A 84 12.44 22.56 -1.07
N GLY A 85 12.65 21.27 -1.33
CA GLY A 85 13.15 20.30 -0.37
C GLY A 85 12.08 19.45 0.33
N VAL A 86 12.57 18.52 1.15
CA VAL A 86 11.85 17.37 1.69
C VAL A 86 10.54 17.70 2.44
N ASN A 87 10.47 18.82 3.17
CA ASN A 87 9.29 19.16 3.97
C ASN A 87 8.04 19.40 3.11
N LYS A 88 8.21 19.98 1.92
CA LYS A 88 7.07 20.27 1.03
C LYS A 88 6.57 19.03 0.31
N VAL A 89 7.47 18.08 0.02
CA VAL A 89 7.10 16.77 -0.51
C VAL A 89 6.16 16.04 0.44
N PHE A 90 6.41 16.10 1.74
CA PHE A 90 5.52 15.52 2.76
C PHE A 90 4.12 16.15 2.72
N GLU A 91 4.02 17.47 2.66
CA GLU A 91 2.73 18.17 2.57
C GLU A 91 1.94 17.76 1.31
N VAL A 92 2.63 17.60 0.17
CA VAL A 92 2.01 17.13 -1.08
C VAL A 92 1.52 15.69 -0.93
N TYR A 93 2.31 14.79 -0.35
CA TYR A 93 1.87 13.40 -0.13
C TYR A 93 0.71 13.28 0.85
N GLU A 94 0.69 14.06 1.95
CA GLU A 94 -0.46 14.07 2.87
C GLU A 94 -1.74 14.56 2.17
N ARG A 95 -1.65 15.57 1.29
CA ARG A 95 -2.78 15.99 0.45
C ARG A 95 -3.18 14.89 -0.54
N ALA A 96 -2.21 14.25 -1.17
CA ALA A 96 -2.44 13.21 -2.16
C ALA A 96 -3.17 12.01 -1.56
N VAL A 97 -2.74 11.49 -0.41
CA VAL A 97 -3.41 10.34 0.23
C VAL A 97 -4.82 10.66 0.74
N LEU A 98 -5.17 11.93 0.92
CA LEU A 98 -6.55 12.35 1.19
C LEU A 98 -7.39 12.44 -0.09
N ALA A 99 -6.78 12.84 -1.20
CA ALA A 99 -7.45 12.96 -2.50
C ALA A 99 -7.65 11.61 -3.19
N VAL A 100 -6.66 10.71 -3.11
CA VAL A 100 -6.62 9.38 -3.74
C VAL A 100 -6.35 8.29 -2.71
N THR A 101 -7.13 8.28 -1.63
CA THR A 101 -6.94 7.39 -0.47
C THR A 101 -6.87 5.91 -0.84
N TYR A 102 -7.58 5.48 -1.88
CA TYR A 102 -7.63 4.10 -2.30
C TYR A 102 -6.66 3.75 -3.45
N SER A 103 -5.72 4.64 -3.79
CA SER A 103 -4.67 4.36 -4.77
C SER A 103 -3.50 3.62 -4.12
N VAL A 104 -3.26 2.36 -4.50
CA VAL A 104 -2.07 1.63 -4.06
C VAL A 104 -0.79 2.38 -4.46
N ASP A 105 -0.76 2.91 -5.68
CA ASP A 105 0.41 3.61 -6.23
C ASP A 105 0.81 4.83 -5.40
N ILE A 106 -0.13 5.66 -4.93
CA ILE A 106 0.23 6.84 -4.14
C ILE A 106 0.84 6.45 -2.80
N TRP A 107 0.30 5.42 -2.14
CA TRP A 107 0.85 4.90 -0.89
C TRP A 107 2.23 4.29 -1.08
N CYS A 108 2.45 3.57 -2.19
CA CYS A 108 3.78 3.06 -2.55
C CYS A 108 4.79 4.21 -2.70
N ASN A 109 4.46 5.22 -3.51
CA ASN A 109 5.34 6.38 -3.72
C ASN A 109 5.67 7.08 -2.40
N TYR A 110 4.66 7.24 -1.52
CA TYR A 110 4.85 7.90 -0.25
C TYR A 110 5.71 7.07 0.72
N CYS A 111 5.47 5.76 0.83
CA CYS A 111 6.30 4.89 1.67
C CYS A 111 7.75 4.84 1.17
N GLN A 112 7.98 4.81 -0.15
CA GLN A 112 9.33 4.89 -0.73
C GLN A 112 10.04 6.21 -0.42
N PHE A 113 9.32 7.32 -0.51
CA PHE A 113 9.83 8.62 -0.08
C PHE A 113 10.19 8.61 1.42
N ALA A 114 9.32 8.05 2.26
CA ALA A 114 9.55 7.95 3.70
C ALA A 114 10.77 7.08 4.03
N ILE A 115 10.94 5.93 3.38
CA ILE A 115 12.12 5.06 3.53
C ILE A 115 13.40 5.80 3.16
N SER A 116 13.36 6.63 2.12
CA SER A 116 14.54 7.37 1.63
C SER A 116 14.88 8.60 2.49
N THR A 117 13.95 9.02 3.35
CA THR A 117 14.03 10.30 4.08
C THR A 117 14.18 10.11 5.58
N TYR A 118 13.40 9.20 6.16
CA TYR A 118 13.38 8.95 7.60
C TYR A 118 14.28 7.76 7.95
N ASN A 119 14.96 7.87 9.09
CA ASN A 119 15.78 6.78 9.63
C ASN A 119 15.08 6.00 10.76
N ASP A 120 13.93 6.47 11.23
CA ASP A 120 13.17 5.85 12.32
C ASP A 120 12.22 4.77 11.75
N PRO A 121 12.46 3.47 12.04
CA PRO A 121 11.60 2.39 11.56
C PRO A 121 10.16 2.50 12.04
N ASP A 122 9.92 3.04 13.23
CA ASP A 122 8.56 3.10 13.76
C ASP A 122 7.72 4.16 13.02
N VAL A 123 8.34 5.22 12.52
CA VAL A 123 7.68 6.20 11.63
C VAL A 123 7.29 5.54 10.31
N ILE A 124 8.20 4.78 9.71
CA ILE A 124 7.98 4.12 8.42
C ILE A 124 6.91 3.02 8.55
N ARG A 125 6.98 2.19 9.59
CA ARG A 125 5.97 1.16 9.89
C ARG A 125 4.59 1.76 10.09
N ARG A 126 4.47 2.84 10.87
CA ARG A 126 3.19 3.55 11.05
C ARG A 126 2.63 4.07 9.73
N LEU A 127 3.48 4.51 8.81
CA LEU A 127 3.02 4.96 7.49
C LEU A 127 2.54 3.80 6.63
N PHE A 128 3.26 2.68 6.60
CA PHE A 128 2.80 1.45 5.95
C PHE A 128 1.47 0.98 6.53
N ASP A 129 1.35 0.89 7.85
CA ASP A 129 0.11 0.48 8.52
C ASP A 129 -1.05 1.40 8.17
N ARG A 130 -0.82 2.71 8.11
CA ARG A 130 -1.83 3.68 7.70
C ARG A 130 -2.28 3.45 6.26
N GLY A 131 -1.35 3.22 5.33
CA GLY A 131 -1.69 2.92 3.94
C GLY A 131 -2.44 1.60 3.81
N LEU A 132 -1.96 0.55 4.47
CA LEU A 132 -2.54 -0.79 4.45
C LEU A 132 -3.93 -0.85 5.09
N ALA A 133 -4.25 0.05 6.03
CA ALA A 133 -5.61 0.19 6.54
C ALA A 133 -6.62 0.62 5.47
N TYR A 134 -6.16 1.30 4.41
CA TYR A 134 -7.00 1.68 3.27
C TYR A 134 -6.87 0.72 2.11
N VAL A 135 -5.65 0.38 1.68
CA VAL A 135 -5.42 -0.38 0.44
C VAL A 135 -4.93 -1.80 0.64
N GLY A 136 -4.74 -2.26 1.87
CA GLY A 136 -4.16 -3.59 2.15
C GLY A 136 -5.02 -4.76 1.69
N THR A 137 -6.33 -4.54 1.50
CA THR A 137 -7.27 -5.52 0.95
C THR A 137 -7.47 -5.41 -0.55
N ASP A 138 -6.82 -4.45 -1.23
CA ASP A 138 -6.88 -4.34 -2.70
C ASP A 138 -6.31 -5.61 -3.33
N TYR A 139 -6.95 -6.14 -4.36
CA TYR A 139 -6.45 -7.30 -5.08
C TYR A 139 -5.02 -7.05 -5.63
N ARG A 140 -4.69 -5.81 -6.02
CA ARG A 140 -3.40 -5.37 -6.58
C ARG A 140 -2.50 -4.68 -5.56
N SER A 141 -2.80 -4.81 -4.25
CA SER A 141 -1.97 -4.26 -3.17
C SER A 141 -0.60 -4.91 -3.01
N ASN A 142 -0.33 -5.98 -3.77
CA ASN A 142 0.92 -6.74 -3.72
C ASN A 142 2.17 -5.86 -3.86
N THR A 143 2.08 -4.76 -4.61
CA THR A 143 3.21 -3.82 -4.77
C THR A 143 3.56 -3.13 -3.45
N LEU A 144 2.58 -2.69 -2.66
CA LEU A 144 2.81 -2.05 -1.37
C LEU A 144 3.32 -3.07 -0.34
N TRP A 145 2.72 -4.27 -0.32
CA TRP A 145 3.16 -5.37 0.53
C TRP A 145 4.61 -5.78 0.24
N ASP A 146 4.99 -5.85 -1.04
CA ASP A 146 6.36 -6.18 -1.46
C ASP A 146 7.38 -5.13 -0.98
N GLU A 147 7.05 -3.84 -1.07
CA GLU A 147 7.91 -2.79 -0.54
C GLU A 147 8.05 -2.89 0.99
N TYR A 148 6.96 -3.23 1.70
CA TYR A 148 7.03 -3.41 3.15
C TYR A 148 7.86 -4.62 3.55
N ILE A 149 7.70 -5.75 2.86
CA ILE A 149 8.50 -6.96 3.05
C ILE A 149 9.98 -6.67 2.83
N LYS A 150 10.35 -6.04 1.71
CA LYS A 150 11.75 -5.67 1.41
C LYS A 150 12.33 -4.78 2.51
N TYR A 151 11.52 -3.85 3.03
CA TYR A 151 11.93 -2.96 4.12
C TYR A 151 12.23 -3.75 5.40
N GLU A 152 11.32 -4.61 5.86
CA GLU A 152 11.53 -5.42 7.07
C GLU A 152 12.66 -6.44 6.92
N GLU A 153 12.84 -7.01 5.72
CA GLU A 153 13.99 -7.87 5.39
C GLU A 153 15.31 -7.10 5.51
N SER A 154 15.36 -5.84 5.04
CA SER A 154 16.56 -5.00 5.15
C SER A 154 16.93 -4.69 6.61
N LEU A 155 15.93 -4.63 7.49
CA LEU A 155 16.11 -4.46 8.93
C LEU A 155 16.37 -5.78 9.67
N GLN A 156 16.24 -6.92 8.99
CA GLN A 156 16.28 -8.26 9.58
C GLN A 156 15.27 -8.43 10.74
N ALA A 157 14.13 -7.75 10.66
CA ALA A 157 13.09 -7.78 11.67
C ALA A 157 12.16 -8.99 11.45
N TRP A 158 12.67 -10.20 11.68
CA TRP A 158 12.01 -11.45 11.31
C TRP A 158 10.63 -11.65 11.95
N SER A 159 10.46 -11.24 13.21
CA SER A 159 9.17 -11.29 13.89
C SER A 159 8.14 -10.36 13.25
N HIS A 160 8.56 -9.16 12.88
CA HIS A 160 7.69 -8.22 12.18
C HIS A 160 7.35 -8.71 10.77
N LEU A 161 8.33 -9.26 10.05
CA LEU A 161 8.13 -9.85 8.73
C LEU A 161 7.12 -11.02 8.78
N ALA A 162 7.18 -11.86 9.82
CA ALA A 162 6.22 -12.92 10.05
C ALA A 162 4.79 -12.40 10.29
N VAL A 163 4.63 -11.29 11.02
CA VAL A 163 3.34 -10.60 11.19
C VAL A 163 2.83 -10.06 9.85
N VAL A 164 3.69 -9.44 9.05
CA VAL A 164 3.33 -8.91 7.72
C VAL A 164 2.83 -10.04 6.81
N TYR A 165 3.56 -11.17 6.72
CA TYR A 165 3.10 -12.33 5.97
C TYR A 165 1.75 -12.85 6.49
N THR A 166 1.58 -12.95 7.81
CA THR A 166 0.32 -13.43 8.40
C THR A 166 -0.86 -12.54 8.01
N ARG A 167 -0.70 -11.21 8.06
CA ARG A 167 -1.72 -10.25 7.61
C ARG A 167 -2.06 -10.40 6.13
N ILE A 168 -1.06 -10.60 5.27
CA ILE A 168 -1.29 -10.83 3.84
C ILE A 168 -2.17 -12.07 3.61
N LEU A 169 -1.95 -13.15 4.38
CA LEU A 169 -2.72 -14.39 4.25
C LEU A 169 -4.18 -14.27 4.65
N GLU A 170 -4.58 -13.17 5.30
CA GLU A 170 -5.98 -12.87 5.61
C GLU A 170 -6.75 -12.27 4.43
N HIS A 171 -6.05 -11.91 3.35
CA HIS A 171 -6.62 -11.15 2.24
C HIS A 171 -6.47 -11.87 0.88
N PRO A 172 -7.52 -11.83 0.03
CA PRO A 172 -7.52 -12.51 -1.27
C PRO A 172 -6.78 -11.68 -2.33
N ILE A 173 -5.48 -11.43 -2.15
CA ILE A 173 -4.68 -10.56 -3.03
C ILE A 173 -3.88 -11.35 -4.08
N GLN A 174 -3.37 -10.65 -5.09
CA GLN A 174 -2.47 -11.24 -6.09
C GLN A 174 -1.22 -11.86 -5.45
N GLN A 175 -0.76 -12.98 -6.04
CA GLN A 175 0.47 -13.68 -5.65
C GLN A 175 0.45 -14.29 -4.24
N LEU A 176 -0.74 -14.57 -3.69
CA LEU A 176 -0.90 -15.18 -2.36
C LEU A 176 -0.06 -16.45 -2.16
N ASP A 177 0.05 -17.28 -3.20
CA ASP A 177 0.89 -18.49 -3.20
C ASP A 177 2.37 -18.18 -2.97
N ARG A 178 2.89 -17.08 -3.53
CA ARG A 178 4.28 -16.64 -3.30
C ARG A 178 4.47 -16.26 -1.84
N TYR A 179 3.58 -15.44 -1.29
CA TYR A 179 3.67 -14.99 0.10
C TYR A 179 3.64 -16.15 1.10
N PHE A 180 2.74 -17.13 0.90
CA PHE A 180 2.68 -18.30 1.75
C PHE A 180 3.94 -19.16 1.66
N ASN A 181 4.50 -19.32 0.46
CA ASN A 181 5.77 -20.04 0.27
C ASN A 181 6.95 -19.32 0.93
N CYS A 182 7.04 -17.99 0.82
CA CYS A 182 8.05 -17.19 1.52
C CYS A 182 7.94 -17.31 3.05
N LEU A 183 6.73 -17.35 3.60
CA LEU A 183 6.52 -17.59 5.03
C LEU A 183 7.00 -18.98 5.45
N LYS A 184 6.69 -20.03 4.68
CA LYS A 184 7.22 -21.38 4.93
C LYS A 184 8.75 -21.40 4.90
N GLU A 185 9.37 -20.73 3.93
CA GLU A 185 10.83 -20.61 3.85
C GLU A 185 11.42 -19.86 5.06
N LEU A 186 10.78 -18.77 5.51
CA LEU A 186 11.18 -18.05 6.72
C LEU A 186 11.14 -18.97 7.95
N THR A 187 10.06 -19.74 8.14
CA THR A 187 9.96 -20.68 9.27
C THR A 187 10.93 -21.86 9.19
N ALA A 188 11.33 -22.27 7.98
CA ALA A 188 12.29 -23.34 7.78
C ALA A 188 13.73 -22.88 8.06
N THR A 189 14.04 -21.62 7.77
CA THR A 189 15.40 -21.05 7.88
C THR A 189 15.67 -20.40 9.24
N ARG A 190 14.65 -19.96 9.97
CA ARG A 190 14.76 -19.27 11.26
C ARG A 190 14.21 -20.09 12.41
N SER A 191 14.68 -19.80 13.62
CA SER A 191 14.10 -20.39 14.83
C SER A 191 12.75 -19.76 15.16
N LEU A 192 11.89 -20.47 15.90
CA LEU A 192 10.58 -19.90 16.27
C LEU A 192 10.70 -18.65 17.13
N SER A 193 11.65 -18.60 18.06
CA SER A 193 11.86 -17.45 18.93
C SER A 193 12.28 -16.19 18.17
N GLU A 194 12.86 -16.30 16.98
CA GLU A 194 13.18 -15.15 16.12
C GLU A 194 11.97 -14.61 15.35
N ILE A 195 10.99 -15.46 15.04
CA ILE A 195 9.82 -15.10 14.22
C ILE A 195 8.57 -14.78 15.04
N LEU A 196 8.49 -15.22 16.29
CA LEU A 196 7.34 -14.93 17.15
C LEU A 196 7.43 -13.51 17.69
N THR A 197 6.27 -12.84 17.73
CA THR A 197 6.12 -11.59 18.48
C THR A 197 6.19 -11.84 19.99
N ALA A 198 6.35 -10.78 20.78
CA ALA A 198 6.32 -10.90 22.24
C ALA A 198 4.95 -11.40 22.74
N GLU A 199 3.88 -10.98 22.07
CA GLU A 199 2.49 -11.39 22.33
C GLU A 199 2.28 -12.86 22.01
N GLU A 200 2.71 -13.33 20.83
CA GLU A 200 2.60 -14.74 20.46
C GLU A 200 3.47 -15.63 21.36
N THR A 201 4.66 -15.16 21.74
CA THR A 201 5.54 -15.87 22.68
C THR A 201 4.86 -16.03 24.04
N SER A 202 4.23 -14.98 24.56
CA SER A 202 3.50 -15.03 25.83
C SER A 202 2.30 -15.98 25.74
N MET A 203 1.55 -15.95 24.63
CA MET A 203 0.43 -16.87 24.42
C MET A 203 0.91 -18.32 24.33
N TYR A 204 2.05 -18.56 23.68
CA TYR A 204 2.67 -19.89 23.61
C TYR A 204 3.06 -20.40 25.00
N CYS A 205 3.75 -19.59 25.80
CA CYS A 205 4.14 -19.94 27.17
C CYS A 205 2.91 -20.28 28.04
N LEU A 206 1.84 -19.50 27.97
CA LEU A 206 0.61 -19.76 28.71
C LEU A 206 -0.08 -21.06 28.29
N THR A 207 -0.06 -21.41 27.00
CA THR A 207 -0.64 -22.68 26.53
C THR A 207 0.17 -23.89 27.00
N VAL A 208 1.50 -23.77 27.04
CA VAL A 208 2.39 -24.80 27.60
C VAL A 208 2.18 -24.95 29.11
N GLU A 209 2.12 -23.84 29.85
CA GLU A 209 1.88 -23.83 31.29
C GLU A 209 0.51 -24.41 31.67
N ASN A 210 -0.56 -24.09 30.92
CA ASN A 210 -1.88 -24.67 31.14
C ASN A 210 -1.91 -26.16 30.83
N SER A 211 -1.18 -26.63 29.80
CA SER A 211 -1.08 -28.06 29.51
C SER A 211 -0.31 -28.84 30.58
N ALA A 212 0.67 -28.20 31.24
CA ALA A 212 1.40 -28.77 32.37
C ALA A 212 0.58 -28.76 33.67
N ALA A 213 -0.20 -27.70 33.92
CA ALA A 213 -1.01 -27.56 35.15
C ALA A 213 -2.20 -28.54 35.22
N VAL A 214 -2.71 -29.01 34.08
CA VAL A 214 -3.79 -30.03 34.04
C VAL A 214 -3.31 -31.42 34.47
N LEU A 215 -1.99 -31.66 34.50
CA LEU A 215 -1.41 -32.97 34.85
C LEU A 215 -1.07 -33.14 36.34
N ASP A 216 -1.13 -32.09 37.17
CA ASP A 216 -0.75 -32.15 38.59
C ASP A 216 -1.94 -32.33 39.57
N GLY A 217 -3.12 -32.66 39.04
CA GLY A 217 -4.34 -32.85 39.82
C GLY A 217 -4.59 -34.30 40.23
N GLU A 218 -3.74 -34.87 41.09
CA GLU A 218 -4.08 -35.86 42.15
C GLU A 218 -2.81 -36.58 42.67
N ALA A 219 -2.24 -36.11 43.79
CA ALA A 219 -1.22 -36.84 44.53
C ALA A 219 -1.65 -37.05 46.00
N HIS A 220 -2.05 -38.29 46.31
CA HIS A 220 -2.13 -38.80 47.68
C HIS A 220 -0.71 -39.10 48.20
N PRO A 221 -0.39 -38.82 49.49
CA PRO A 221 0.96 -38.99 50.01
C PRO A 221 1.17 -40.41 50.56
N ASN A 222 2.03 -41.19 49.90
CA ASN A 222 3.03 -42.11 50.47
C ASN A 222 3.46 -43.17 49.45
N ASP A 223 4.68 -43.07 48.91
CA ASP A 223 5.73 -44.09 49.07
C ASP A 223 6.99 -43.79 48.23
N VAL A 224 8.11 -43.85 48.95
CA VAL A 224 9.53 -44.08 48.63
C VAL A 224 9.98 -44.25 47.16
N GLU A 225 10.87 -43.33 46.75
CA GLU A 225 12.10 -43.52 45.95
C GLU A 225 11.99 -44.20 44.57
N LYS A 226 11.88 -43.36 43.53
CA LYS A 226 12.59 -43.57 42.27
C LYS A 226 12.79 -42.21 41.59
N THR A 227 14.05 -41.85 41.40
CA THR A 227 14.49 -40.74 40.55
C THR A 227 14.00 -41.00 39.13
N ALA A 228 12.85 -40.44 38.79
CA ALA A 228 12.43 -40.20 37.41
C ALA A 228 12.45 -38.69 37.27
N GLU A 229 13.34 -38.19 36.42
CA GLU A 229 13.27 -36.82 35.93
C GLU A 229 11.85 -36.55 35.42
N PRO A 230 11.28 -35.35 35.67
CA PRO A 230 10.00 -35.02 35.08
C PRO A 230 10.24 -34.92 33.58
N GLU A 231 9.71 -35.88 32.82
CA GLU A 231 9.53 -35.74 31.38
C GLU A 231 8.51 -34.62 31.15
N VAL A 232 9.01 -33.38 31.20
CA VAL A 232 8.30 -32.18 30.74
C VAL A 232 7.91 -32.45 29.30
N SER A 233 6.63 -32.29 28.96
CA SER A 233 6.14 -32.35 27.59
C SER A 233 6.73 -31.19 26.77
N SER A 234 8.02 -31.29 26.42
CA SER A 234 8.68 -30.34 25.52
C SER A 234 8.24 -30.68 24.11
N SER A 235 7.19 -30.02 23.64
CA SER A 235 6.87 -29.98 22.21
C SER A 235 8.16 -29.63 21.46
N THR A 236 8.51 -30.40 20.42
CA THR A 236 9.75 -30.14 19.69
C THR A 236 9.57 -28.87 18.86
N GLU A 237 10.65 -28.10 18.63
CA GLU A 237 10.58 -26.90 17.78
C GLU A 237 10.00 -27.21 16.39
N ALA A 238 10.21 -28.42 15.89
CA ALA A 238 9.62 -28.89 14.63
C ALA A 238 8.09 -29.02 14.70
N GLU A 239 7.55 -29.57 15.79
CA GLU A 239 6.10 -29.65 16.03
C GLU A 239 5.49 -28.26 16.19
N ASP A 240 6.19 -27.36 16.90
CA ASP A 240 5.76 -25.98 17.09
C ASP A 240 5.73 -25.21 15.76
N LYS A 241 6.74 -25.41 14.89
CA LYS A 241 6.77 -24.83 13.54
C LYS A 241 5.65 -25.37 12.67
N ALA A 242 5.37 -26.67 12.78
CA ALA A 242 4.26 -27.29 12.05
C ALA A 242 2.91 -26.70 12.48
N LYS A 243 2.68 -26.51 13.80
CA LYS A 243 1.47 -25.83 14.31
C LYS A 243 1.38 -24.39 13.83
N TYR A 244 2.49 -23.64 13.90
CA TYR A 244 2.57 -22.26 13.43
C TYR A 244 2.15 -22.14 11.96
N ILE A 245 2.69 -23.02 11.09
CA ILE A 245 2.35 -23.05 9.66
C ILE A 245 0.91 -23.51 9.44
N SER A 246 0.42 -24.53 10.16
CA SER A 246 -0.95 -25.04 10.02
C SER A 246 -2.00 -23.95 10.23
N ILE A 247 -1.83 -23.09 11.25
CA ILE A 247 -2.75 -21.98 11.53
C ILE A 247 -2.78 -20.99 10.34
N ARG A 248 -1.62 -20.69 9.76
CA ARG A 248 -1.50 -19.77 8.63
C ARG A 248 -1.95 -20.38 7.31
N GLU A 249 -1.86 -21.71 7.19
CA GLU A 249 -2.42 -22.46 6.06
C GLU A 249 -3.94 -22.35 6.03
N GLU A 250 -4.62 -22.38 7.18
CA GLU A 250 -6.07 -22.15 7.25
C GLU A 250 -6.47 -20.75 6.75
N LEU A 251 -5.73 -19.71 7.13
CA LEU A 251 -5.92 -18.34 6.63
C LEU A 251 -5.73 -18.29 5.11
N TYR A 252 -4.61 -18.84 4.63
CA TYR A 252 -4.28 -18.94 3.22
C TYR A 252 -5.38 -19.66 2.42
N THR A 253 -5.86 -20.83 2.89
CA THR A 253 -6.91 -21.59 2.20
C THR A 253 -8.20 -20.76 2.09
N LYS A 254 -8.63 -20.11 3.18
CA LYS A 254 -9.81 -19.24 3.16
C LYS A 254 -9.65 -18.07 2.17
N ALA A 255 -8.49 -17.42 2.16
CA ALA A 255 -8.20 -16.33 1.23
C ALA A 255 -8.14 -16.81 -0.24
N LYS A 256 -7.54 -17.98 -0.52
CA LYS A 256 -7.53 -18.61 -1.87
C LYS A 256 -8.92 -18.99 -2.36
N GLU A 257 -9.77 -19.52 -1.48
CA GLU A 257 -11.15 -19.83 -1.84
C GLU A 257 -11.89 -18.55 -2.27
N TYR A 258 -11.73 -17.45 -1.53
CA TYR A 258 -12.35 -16.19 -1.90
C TYR A 258 -11.73 -15.58 -3.17
N GLU A 259 -10.39 -15.60 -3.31
CA GLU A 259 -9.67 -15.19 -4.52
C GLU A 259 -10.24 -15.90 -5.76
N SER A 260 -10.51 -17.21 -5.67
CA SER A 260 -11.07 -17.98 -6.78
C SER A 260 -12.43 -17.44 -7.25
N LYS A 261 -13.27 -16.95 -6.33
CA LYS A 261 -14.58 -16.36 -6.64
C LYS A 261 -14.44 -15.00 -7.35
N ILE A 262 -13.48 -14.18 -6.93
CA ILE A 262 -13.32 -12.81 -7.44
C ILE A 262 -12.38 -12.70 -8.65
N SER A 263 -11.53 -13.70 -8.85
CA SER A 263 -10.44 -13.66 -9.83
C SER A 263 -10.90 -13.26 -11.24
N SER A 264 -12.01 -13.82 -11.73
CA SER A 264 -12.52 -13.52 -13.07
C SER A 264 -12.90 -12.04 -13.24
N PHE A 265 -13.50 -11.43 -12.22
CA PHE A 265 -13.85 -10.01 -12.23
C PHE A 265 -12.58 -9.14 -12.22
N GLU A 266 -11.62 -9.50 -11.37
CA GLU A 266 -10.36 -8.77 -11.22
C GLU A 266 -9.49 -8.78 -12.49
N HIS A 267 -9.45 -9.92 -13.19
CA HIS A 267 -8.74 -10.05 -14.46
C HIS A 267 -9.44 -9.29 -15.61
N ALA A 268 -10.74 -9.05 -15.50
CA ALA A 268 -11.50 -8.28 -16.49
C ALA A 268 -11.32 -6.76 -16.33
N ILE A 269 -10.89 -6.27 -15.17
CA ILE A 269 -10.56 -4.85 -14.95
C ILE A 269 -9.26 -4.51 -15.67
N ARG A 270 -9.31 -3.66 -16.70
CA ARG A 270 -8.08 -3.23 -17.41
C ARG A 270 -7.54 -1.95 -16.83
N ARG A 271 -8.41 -1.04 -16.42
CA ARG A 271 -8.05 0.26 -15.85
C ARG A 271 -8.52 0.39 -14.40
N PRO A 272 -7.68 0.05 -13.40
CA PRO A 272 -8.02 0.11 -11.98
C PRO A 272 -7.86 1.53 -11.37
N TYR A 273 -7.71 2.56 -12.20
CA TYR A 273 -7.45 3.93 -11.78
C TYR A 273 -8.31 4.91 -12.56
N PHE A 274 -8.50 6.11 -11.99
CA PHE A 274 -9.25 7.17 -12.64
C PHE A 274 -8.63 7.60 -13.97
N HIS A 275 -9.47 7.79 -14.98
CA HIS A 275 -9.09 8.49 -16.20
C HIS A 275 -10.33 9.12 -16.81
N VAL A 276 -10.18 10.34 -17.31
CA VAL A 276 -11.22 11.13 -18.01
C VAL A 276 -11.88 10.44 -19.21
N LYS A 277 -11.28 9.38 -19.77
CA LYS A 277 -11.88 8.65 -20.89
C LYS A 277 -12.90 7.66 -20.32
N PRO A 278 -14.13 7.59 -20.86
CA PRO A 278 -15.12 6.65 -20.36
C PRO A 278 -14.62 5.20 -20.50
N LEU A 279 -15.04 4.34 -19.56
CA LEU A 279 -14.82 2.90 -19.67
C LEU A 279 -15.62 2.31 -20.83
N ASP A 280 -15.11 1.22 -21.41
CA ASP A 280 -15.86 0.47 -22.41
C ASP A 280 -17.04 -0.28 -21.77
N LYS A 281 -18.05 -0.64 -22.58
CA LYS A 281 -19.25 -1.32 -22.06
C LYS A 281 -18.92 -2.64 -21.32
N PRO A 282 -18.03 -3.51 -21.83
CA PRO A 282 -17.63 -4.71 -21.11
C PRO A 282 -17.02 -4.43 -19.73
N GLU A 283 -16.16 -3.42 -19.59
CA GLU A 283 -15.60 -3.02 -18.30
C GLU A 283 -16.69 -2.51 -17.35
N LEU A 284 -17.62 -1.68 -17.83
CA LEU A 284 -18.77 -1.21 -17.04
C LEU A 284 -19.65 -2.37 -16.53
N GLU A 285 -19.98 -3.31 -17.42
CA GLU A 285 -20.79 -4.49 -17.08
C GLU A 285 -20.07 -5.38 -16.06
N ASN A 286 -18.75 -5.53 -16.17
CA ASN A 286 -17.94 -6.24 -15.20
C ASN A 286 -17.99 -5.57 -13.82
N TRP A 287 -17.80 -4.25 -13.75
CA TRP A 287 -17.88 -3.50 -12.50
C TRP A 287 -19.24 -3.62 -11.81
N HIS A 288 -20.35 -3.49 -12.56
CA HIS A 288 -21.68 -3.69 -11.99
C HIS A 288 -21.89 -5.12 -11.48
N SER A 289 -21.46 -6.11 -12.27
CA SER A 289 -21.59 -7.52 -11.87
C SER A 289 -20.75 -7.85 -10.63
N TYR A 290 -19.58 -7.22 -10.51
CA TYR A 290 -18.70 -7.39 -9.36
C TYR A 290 -19.26 -6.70 -8.12
N LEU A 291 -19.79 -5.47 -8.25
CA LEU A 291 -20.51 -4.78 -7.17
C LEU A 291 -21.68 -5.63 -6.65
N ASP A 292 -22.52 -6.13 -7.56
CA ASP A 292 -23.65 -7.02 -7.22
C ASP A 292 -23.19 -8.29 -6.47
N PHE A 293 -22.04 -8.85 -6.85
CA PHE A 293 -21.47 -10.01 -6.18
C PHE A 293 -21.04 -9.67 -4.74
N ILE A 294 -20.32 -8.55 -4.55
CA ILE A 294 -19.83 -8.11 -3.25
C ILE A 294 -20.99 -7.75 -2.32
N GLU A 295 -22.02 -7.06 -2.81
CA GLU A 295 -23.22 -6.70 -2.04
C GLU A 295 -23.99 -7.92 -1.53
N ARG A 296 -23.97 -9.04 -2.26
CA ARG A 296 -24.64 -10.29 -1.86
C ARG A 296 -23.90 -11.10 -0.81
N GLU A 297 -22.58 -10.95 -0.67
CA GLU A 297 -21.79 -11.71 0.31
C GLU A 297 -21.89 -11.12 1.75
N GLU A 298 -22.70 -10.07 1.97
CA GLU A 298 -23.01 -9.43 3.28
C GLU A 298 -21.79 -8.94 4.10
N ASP A 299 -20.60 -8.84 3.49
CA ASP A 299 -19.41 -8.30 4.13
C ASP A 299 -19.36 -6.76 3.96
N ILE A 300 -19.96 -6.06 4.91
CA ILE A 300 -20.13 -4.59 4.90
C ILE A 300 -18.79 -3.87 4.68
N ASN A 301 -17.69 -4.38 5.25
CA ASN A 301 -16.38 -3.75 5.09
C ASN A 301 -15.88 -3.84 3.65
N LYS A 302 -16.07 -4.99 2.99
CA LYS A 302 -15.74 -5.16 1.58
C LYS A 302 -16.62 -4.33 0.66
N VAL A 303 -17.91 -4.21 0.98
CA VAL A 303 -18.84 -3.33 0.24
C VAL A 303 -18.37 -1.88 0.32
N CYS A 304 -18.14 -1.34 1.52
CA CYS A 304 -17.70 0.05 1.68
C CYS A 304 -16.38 0.35 0.97
N TYR A 305 -15.42 -0.58 1.06
CA TYR A 305 -14.14 -0.45 0.38
C TYR A 305 -14.29 -0.45 -1.14
N PHE A 306 -14.99 -1.46 -1.68
CA PHE A 306 -15.16 -1.63 -3.11
C PHE A 306 -16.02 -0.53 -3.75
N SER A 307 -17.07 -0.06 -3.05
CA SER A 307 -17.84 1.12 -3.47
C SER A 307 -16.98 2.38 -3.51
N SER A 308 -16.02 2.53 -2.59
CA SER A 308 -15.13 3.69 -2.58
C SER A 308 -14.13 3.65 -3.74
N ILE A 309 -13.56 2.48 -4.05
CA ILE A 309 -12.71 2.30 -5.24
C ILE A 309 -13.51 2.56 -6.52
N SER A 310 -14.70 1.97 -6.62
CA SER A 310 -15.60 2.15 -7.74
C SER A 310 -15.88 3.64 -7.98
N HIS A 311 -16.21 4.39 -6.93
CA HIS A 311 -16.39 5.84 -7.00
C HIS A 311 -15.14 6.56 -7.52
N HIS A 312 -13.93 6.18 -7.06
CA HIS A 312 -12.68 6.76 -7.55
C HIS A 312 -12.39 6.43 -9.02
N ILE A 313 -13.01 5.41 -9.60
CA ILE A 313 -12.83 5.04 -11.01
C ILE A 313 -13.89 5.70 -11.91
N PHE A 314 -15.07 5.99 -11.36
CA PHE A 314 -16.26 6.44 -12.11
C PHE A 314 -16.56 7.94 -12.07
N VAL A 315 -16.03 8.68 -11.09
CA VAL A 315 -16.17 10.15 -10.99
C VAL A 315 -15.08 10.83 -11.78
#